data_AF-A0A942AMS1-F1
#
_entry.id   AF-A0A942AMS1-F1
#
_cell.length_a   1.000
_cell.length_b   1.000
_cell.length_c   1.000
_cell.angle_alpha   90.00
_cell.angle_beta   90.00
_cell.angle_gamma   90.00
#
_symmetry.space_group_name_H-M   'P 1'
#
loop_
_entity.id
_entity.type
_entity.pdbx_description
1 polymer ?
#
loop_
_entity_poly.entity_id
_entity_poly.type
_entity_poly.pdbx_seq_one_letter_code
_entity_poly.pdbx_strand_id
1 'polypeptide(L)'
;MNTFRKLCALILSLCLLAAVLSPALAEETAGDEVTRSDFSLSLLMHADGFPNDGAAHYADWEAFLSKLSLEGVIDVQRFLTNVSRVYFDGGLCLNGKMTLPFVYDGYHSYRYVRADALRGDSIHFQMHNFFEFMLKGYYFMGLPTQLIALPLYPEASYYLGTSYYQPIAEAVAGEGDRTVSYAELYELCETLDLIVNDDWDYERAYFYFTCLLTDLGASDLALQKLGYLEDWLAFMDPEEKGLFITDDGVSQTYTLGNTQVFAHTRDASGERFTLCLPDSDGYELTAAYENTGAEIHGSLRITLEGAERLTLNVDVDGLPVDGALSAQGSATIAFGGECFYQPPTPVSFTYRYSRDAAALPYAMTLEVDWLHPQTQKPALTLAYQADMEQLPASTMVERVYDNQNDFFHLNESFMEEYKQLYLPTLALSAVPILMEMPAGVISDIMGFLYETGFLAFLGIE
;
A
#
# COMPACT_ATOMS: atom_id res chain seq x y z
N MET A 1 11.06 -11.96 15.69
CA MET A 1 11.79 -11.00 14.82
C MET A 1 12.27 -9.84 15.66
N ASN A 2 13.57 -9.51 15.57
CA ASN A 2 14.22 -8.45 16.34
C ASN A 2 13.55 -7.08 16.04
N THR A 3 13.29 -6.26 17.06
CA THR A 3 12.62 -4.94 16.95
C THR A 3 13.33 -4.04 15.93
N PHE A 4 14.66 -4.15 15.86
CA PHE A 4 15.49 -3.43 14.91
C PHE A 4 15.25 -3.84 13.44
N ARG A 5 15.05 -5.14 13.14
CA ARG A 5 14.67 -5.59 11.80
C ARG A 5 13.32 -5.02 11.38
N LYS A 6 12.35 -4.99 12.30
CA LYS A 6 11.04 -4.39 12.06
C LYS A 6 11.16 -2.88 11.82
N LEU A 7 12.04 -2.20 12.54
CA LEU A 7 12.26 -0.76 12.38
C LEU A 7 12.96 -0.43 11.06
N CYS A 8 14.04 -1.12 10.67
CA CYS A 8 14.70 -0.91 9.39
C CYS A 8 13.81 -1.30 8.21
N ALA A 9 13.07 -2.40 8.34
CA ALA A 9 12.09 -2.81 7.36
C ALA A 9 10.94 -1.79 7.26
N LEU A 10 10.43 -1.29 8.39
CA LEU A 10 9.43 -0.23 8.43
C LEU A 10 9.96 1.06 7.82
N ILE A 11 11.20 1.47 8.12
CA ILE A 11 11.84 2.65 7.54
C ILE A 11 12.00 2.49 6.02
N LEU A 12 12.47 1.33 5.55
CA LEU A 12 12.60 1.03 4.12
C LEU A 12 11.23 1.01 3.44
N SER A 13 10.25 0.35 4.06
CA SER A 13 8.86 0.32 3.62
C SER A 13 8.25 1.71 3.60
N LEU A 14 8.50 2.57 4.61
CA LEU A 14 7.99 3.93 4.71
C LEU A 14 8.66 4.86 3.69
N CYS A 15 9.97 4.75 3.46
CA CYS A 15 10.65 5.51 2.41
C CYS A 15 10.17 5.11 1.01
N LEU A 16 9.95 3.82 0.76
CA LEU A 16 9.45 3.31 -0.51
C LEU A 16 7.94 3.58 -0.68
N LEU A 17 7.15 3.46 0.39
CA LEU A 17 5.76 3.93 0.45
C LEU A 17 5.70 5.42 0.17
N ALA A 18 6.61 6.23 0.70
CA ALA A 18 6.58 7.67 0.50
C ALA A 18 6.95 8.10 -0.93
N ALA A 19 7.81 7.36 -1.63
CA ALA A 19 8.03 7.51 -3.07
C ALA A 19 6.79 7.12 -3.91
N VAL A 20 5.87 6.35 -3.34
CA VAL A 20 4.60 5.92 -3.95
C VAL A 20 3.39 6.73 -3.45
N LEU A 21 3.51 7.36 -2.29
CA LEU A 21 2.52 8.27 -1.71
C LEU A 21 2.69 9.68 -2.27
N SER A 22 3.85 10.09 -2.79
CA SER A 22 3.96 11.38 -3.49
C SER A 22 2.95 11.51 -4.65
N PRO A 23 2.66 10.44 -5.43
CA PRO A 23 1.49 10.40 -6.30
C PRO A 23 0.11 10.48 -5.63
N ALA A 24 -0.05 9.97 -4.41
CA ALA A 24 -1.29 10.07 -3.65
C ALA A 24 -1.55 11.47 -3.09
N LEU A 25 -0.49 12.28 -2.97
CA LEU A 25 -0.56 13.67 -2.58
C LEU A 25 -0.76 14.60 -3.79
N ALA A 26 -0.56 14.09 -5.00
CA ALA A 26 -0.99 14.75 -6.22
C ALA A 26 -2.52 14.63 -6.34
N GLU A 27 -3.21 15.73 -6.06
CA GLU A 27 -4.66 15.88 -6.28
C GLU A 27 -5.01 15.37 -7.69
N GLU A 28 -5.90 14.37 -7.77
CA GLU A 28 -6.32 13.84 -9.07
C GLU A 28 -7.11 14.94 -9.79
N THR A 29 -6.60 15.32 -10.96
CA THR A 29 -7.29 16.27 -11.83
C THR A 29 -8.30 15.52 -12.70
N ALA A 30 -9.45 16.14 -12.97
CA ALA A 30 -10.53 15.46 -13.68
C ALA A 30 -10.11 15.07 -15.11
N GLY A 31 -10.20 13.77 -15.42
CA GLY A 31 -9.93 13.24 -16.76
C GLY A 31 -8.48 12.80 -16.98
N ASP A 32 -7.87 13.26 -18.08
CA ASP A 32 -6.54 12.84 -18.51
C ASP A 32 -5.44 13.86 -18.21
N GLU A 33 -5.74 14.86 -17.38
CA GLU A 33 -4.76 15.87 -16.98
C GLU A 33 -3.68 15.26 -16.08
N VAL A 34 -2.54 15.95 -16.02
CA VAL A 34 -1.35 15.48 -15.30
C VAL A 34 -1.15 16.39 -14.10
N THR A 35 -1.07 15.81 -12.92
CA THR A 35 -0.67 16.54 -11.72
C THR A 35 0.83 16.41 -11.56
N ARG A 36 1.52 17.55 -11.62
CA ARG A 36 2.95 17.64 -11.39
C ARG A 36 3.20 18.08 -9.95
N SER A 37 4.21 17.47 -9.34
CA SER A 37 4.74 17.85 -8.05
C SER A 37 6.26 17.98 -8.14
N ASP A 38 6.77 19.20 -7.94
CA ASP A 38 8.19 19.45 -7.67
C ASP A 38 8.38 19.35 -6.15
N PHE A 39 9.02 18.28 -5.69
CA PHE A 39 8.93 17.86 -4.29
C PHE A 39 10.28 17.61 -3.62
N SER A 40 10.24 17.70 -2.29
CA SER A 40 11.23 17.17 -1.37
C SER A 40 10.52 16.28 -0.35
N LEU A 41 11.07 15.09 -0.12
CA LEU A 41 10.57 14.10 0.80
C LEU A 41 11.71 13.64 1.71
N SER A 42 11.52 13.75 3.02
CA SER A 42 12.50 13.32 4.02
C SER A 42 11.86 12.40 5.04
N LEU A 43 12.61 11.41 5.51
CA LEU A 43 12.27 10.65 6.70
C LEU A 43 13.17 11.12 7.83
N LEU A 44 12.61 11.84 8.79
CA LEU A 44 13.31 12.29 9.98
C LEU A 44 13.11 11.28 11.10
N MET A 45 14.12 11.14 11.95
CA MET A 45 14.05 10.32 13.14
C MET A 45 14.31 11.18 14.38
N HIS A 46 13.54 10.96 15.44
CA HIS A 46 13.66 11.68 16.71
C HIS A 46 14.14 10.69 17.78
N ALA A 47 15.41 10.77 18.17
CA ALA A 47 15.98 9.79 19.10
C ALA A 47 15.29 9.78 20.47
N ASP A 48 14.77 10.92 20.92
CA ASP A 48 14.03 11.05 22.19
C ASP A 48 12.60 10.49 22.13
N GLY A 49 12.14 10.14 20.92
CA GLY A 49 10.92 9.40 20.65
C GLY A 49 11.05 7.90 20.94
N PHE A 50 12.26 7.34 20.92
CA PHE A 50 12.50 5.93 21.20
C PHE A 50 12.78 5.66 22.69
N PRO A 51 12.49 4.45 23.20
CA PRO A 51 12.89 4.05 24.55
C PRO A 51 14.43 3.94 24.63
N ASN A 52 14.98 4.16 25.82
CA ASN A 52 16.41 3.93 26.06
C ASN A 52 16.67 2.44 26.34
N ASP A 53 16.48 1.62 25.32
CA ASP A 53 16.60 0.15 25.38
C ASP A 53 17.92 -0.39 24.79
N GLY A 54 18.68 0.49 24.11
CA GLY A 54 19.92 0.12 23.43
C GLY A 54 19.72 -0.75 22.19
N ALA A 55 18.51 -0.77 21.61
CA ALA A 55 18.20 -1.57 20.42
C ALA A 55 18.86 -1.04 19.13
N ALA A 56 19.16 0.26 19.08
CA ALA A 56 19.87 0.92 17.97
C ALA A 56 20.61 2.16 18.45
N HIS A 57 21.53 2.66 17.62
CA HIS A 57 22.21 3.93 17.85
C HIS A 57 21.33 5.11 17.41
N TYR A 58 20.26 5.38 18.15
CA TYR A 58 19.24 6.32 17.71
C TYR A 58 19.79 7.73 17.40
N ALA A 59 20.63 8.32 18.27
CA ALA A 59 21.19 9.64 18.01
C ALA A 59 22.03 9.70 16.71
N ASP A 60 22.70 8.60 16.37
CA ASP A 60 23.49 8.50 15.13
C ASP A 60 22.57 8.39 13.90
N TRP A 61 21.47 7.63 14.00
CA TRP A 61 20.45 7.55 12.94
C TRP A 61 19.75 8.90 12.70
N GLU A 62 19.43 9.64 13.76
CA GLU A 62 18.82 10.97 13.67
C GLU A 62 19.75 11.92 12.90
N ALA A 63 21.04 11.95 13.27
CA ALA A 63 22.05 12.77 12.61
C ALA A 63 22.33 12.36 11.15
N PHE A 64 22.12 11.09 10.81
CA PHE A 64 22.30 10.60 9.44
C PHE A 64 21.09 10.88 8.55
N LEU A 65 19.90 10.53 9.03
CA LEU A 65 18.64 10.69 8.28
C LEU A 65 18.31 12.17 8.05
N SER A 66 18.71 13.07 8.95
CA SER A 66 18.57 14.52 8.73
C SER A 66 19.35 15.06 7.53
N LYS A 67 20.28 14.27 6.96
CA LYS A 67 21.06 14.63 5.77
C LYS A 67 20.44 14.11 4.48
N LEU A 68 19.47 13.20 4.56
CA LEU A 68 18.92 12.49 3.41
C LEU A 68 17.54 13.04 3.04
N SER A 69 17.34 13.28 1.75
CA SER A 69 16.05 13.62 1.16
C SER A 69 15.92 12.95 -0.21
N LEU A 70 14.70 12.61 -0.61
CA LEU A 70 14.36 12.29 -1.98
C LEU A 70 13.78 13.56 -2.61
N GLU A 71 14.38 14.01 -3.70
CA GLU A 71 13.99 15.26 -4.36
C GLU A 71 13.82 15.04 -5.86
N GLY A 72 12.91 15.78 -6.47
CA GLY A 72 12.71 15.74 -7.92
C GLY A 72 11.32 16.16 -8.33
N VAL A 73 11.01 15.86 -9.58
CA VAL A 73 9.69 16.12 -10.16
C VAL A 73 8.97 14.79 -10.35
N ILE A 74 7.73 14.73 -9.91
CA ILE A 74 6.83 13.61 -10.17
C ILE A 74 5.59 14.08 -10.91
N ASP A 75 5.35 13.46 -12.06
CA ASP A 75 4.16 13.64 -12.87
C ASP A 75 3.27 12.42 -12.66
N VAL A 76 1.98 12.65 -12.43
CA VAL A 76 1.02 11.60 -12.16
C VAL A 76 -0.25 11.83 -12.97
N GLN A 77 -0.77 10.75 -13.54
CA GLN A 77 -1.98 10.75 -14.35
C GLN A 77 -2.82 9.52 -13.99
N ARG A 78 -4.12 9.71 -13.76
CA ARG A 78 -5.08 8.65 -13.40
C ARG A 78 -4.62 7.82 -12.19
N PHE A 79 -4.12 8.50 -11.16
CA PHE A 79 -3.59 7.86 -9.98
C PHE A 79 -4.63 6.94 -9.33
N LEU A 80 -4.20 5.84 -8.69
CA LEU A 80 -5.11 4.87 -8.06
C LEU A 80 -6.19 4.29 -8.99
N THR A 81 -5.84 4.11 -10.26
CA THR A 81 -6.66 3.36 -11.22
C THR A 81 -5.88 2.17 -11.78
N ASN A 82 -6.57 1.28 -12.49
CA ASN A 82 -5.94 0.18 -13.24
C ASN A 82 -5.10 0.65 -14.46
N VAL A 83 -5.12 1.94 -14.77
CA VAL A 83 -4.36 2.58 -15.85
C VAL A 83 -3.52 3.76 -15.35
N SER A 84 -3.13 3.69 -14.06
CA SER A 84 -2.27 4.68 -13.41
C SER A 84 -0.96 4.85 -14.18
N ARG A 85 -0.49 6.10 -14.20
CA ARG A 85 0.77 6.47 -14.83
C ARG A 85 1.54 7.43 -13.93
N VAL A 86 2.81 7.10 -13.71
CA VAL A 86 3.71 7.85 -12.84
C VAL A 86 5.04 8.01 -13.54
N TYR A 87 5.54 9.24 -13.61
CA TYR A 87 6.90 9.53 -14.07
C TYR A 87 7.61 10.36 -13.02
N PHE A 88 8.72 9.84 -12.51
CA PHE A 88 9.58 10.50 -11.54
C PHE A 88 10.96 10.74 -12.15
N ASP A 89 11.44 11.97 -12.05
CA ASP A 89 12.78 12.38 -12.44
C ASP A 89 13.42 13.14 -11.28
N GLY A 90 14.42 12.53 -10.65
CA GLY A 90 15.01 13.06 -9.43
C GLY A 90 16.07 12.14 -8.85
N GLY A 91 16.10 12.05 -7.52
CA GLY A 91 16.95 11.08 -6.85
C GLY A 91 17.21 11.37 -5.39
N LEU A 92 18.12 10.59 -4.82
CA LEU A 92 18.51 10.75 -3.42
C LEU A 92 19.52 11.90 -3.28
N CYS A 93 19.16 12.87 -2.46
CA CYS A 93 19.97 13.99 -2.03
C CYS A 93 20.66 13.68 -0.69
N LEU A 94 21.90 14.14 -0.57
CA LEU A 94 22.71 14.08 0.64
C LEU A 94 23.21 15.50 0.94
N ASN A 95 22.83 16.05 2.09
CA ASN A 95 23.09 17.43 2.47
C ASN A 95 22.65 18.43 1.39
N GLY A 96 21.45 18.23 0.82
CA GLY A 96 20.89 19.08 -0.24
C GLY A 96 21.57 18.95 -1.61
N LYS A 97 22.41 17.93 -1.81
CA LYS A 97 23.05 17.64 -3.09
C LYS A 97 22.61 16.29 -3.64
N MET A 98 22.04 16.32 -4.84
CA MET A 98 21.70 15.13 -5.61
C MET A 98 22.93 14.22 -5.77
N THR A 99 22.84 13.03 -5.18
CA THR A 99 23.94 12.06 -5.06
C THR A 99 23.67 10.79 -5.86
N LEU A 100 22.43 10.33 -5.85
CA LEU A 100 22.00 9.17 -6.63
C LEU A 100 20.80 9.56 -7.51
N PRO A 101 21.05 10.16 -8.69
CA PRO A 101 19.98 10.49 -9.62
C PRO A 101 19.41 9.23 -10.27
N PHE A 102 18.09 9.16 -10.38
CA PHE A 102 17.38 8.12 -11.11
C PHE A 102 16.05 8.62 -11.66
N VAL A 103 15.61 7.96 -12.72
CA VAL A 103 14.29 8.13 -13.32
C VAL A 103 13.49 6.87 -13.07
N TYR A 104 12.25 7.03 -12.67
CA TYR A 104 11.26 5.97 -12.58
C TYR A 104 10.09 6.29 -13.51
N ASP A 105 9.69 5.33 -14.35
CA ASP A 105 8.53 5.48 -15.24
C ASP A 105 7.66 4.24 -15.09
N GLY A 106 6.45 4.44 -14.59
CA GLY A 106 5.46 3.39 -14.37
C GLY A 106 4.23 3.66 -15.23
N TYR A 107 3.86 2.69 -16.06
CA TYR A 107 2.61 2.72 -16.82
C TYR A 107 2.19 1.29 -17.20
N HIS A 108 0.88 1.03 -17.18
CA HIS A 108 0.31 -0.32 -17.35
C HIS A 108 0.95 -1.32 -16.37
N SER A 109 1.40 -2.47 -16.88
CA SER A 109 2.08 -3.52 -16.12
C SER A 109 3.60 -3.33 -16.02
N TYR A 110 4.16 -2.24 -16.55
CA TYR A 110 5.59 -2.01 -16.63
C TYR A 110 6.10 -0.99 -15.61
N ARG A 111 7.27 -1.27 -15.05
CA ARG A 111 8.06 -0.34 -14.23
C ARG A 111 9.44 -0.25 -14.78
N TYR A 112 9.88 0.96 -15.12
CA TYR A 112 11.22 1.24 -15.60
C TYR A 112 11.99 2.01 -14.53
N VAL A 113 13.24 1.62 -14.33
CA VAL A 113 14.20 2.35 -13.50
C VAL A 113 15.46 2.59 -14.32
N ARG A 114 15.88 3.86 -14.37
CA ARG A 114 17.09 4.29 -15.06
C ARG A 114 17.95 5.11 -14.13
N ALA A 115 19.24 4.81 -14.08
CA ALA A 115 20.19 5.59 -13.32
C ALA A 115 21.57 5.47 -13.96
N ASP A 116 22.44 6.45 -13.74
CA ASP A 116 23.85 6.33 -14.10
C ASP A 116 24.52 5.16 -13.35
N ALA A 117 24.02 4.85 -12.15
CA ALA A 117 24.42 3.68 -11.38
C ALA A 117 24.12 2.35 -12.10
N LEU A 118 23.16 2.37 -13.03
CA LEU A 118 22.79 1.27 -13.93
C LEU A 118 23.47 1.41 -15.30
N ARG A 119 24.55 2.20 -15.41
CA ARG A 119 25.34 2.39 -16.63
C ARG A 119 24.53 2.98 -17.79
N GLY A 120 23.44 3.69 -17.49
CA GLY A 120 22.51 4.24 -18.47
C GLY A 120 21.52 3.22 -19.05
N ASP A 121 21.60 1.95 -18.63
CA ASP A 121 20.64 0.91 -19.00
C ASP A 121 19.28 1.18 -18.34
N SER A 122 18.23 0.60 -18.93
CA SER A 122 16.89 0.60 -18.37
C SER A 122 16.57 -0.78 -17.82
N ILE A 123 16.38 -0.85 -16.50
CA ILE A 123 15.82 -2.03 -15.85
C ILE A 123 14.31 -1.92 -15.93
N HIS A 124 13.64 -2.98 -16.38
CA HIS A 124 12.19 -3.00 -16.32
C HIS A 124 11.63 -4.29 -15.73
N PHE A 125 10.47 -4.13 -15.08
CA PHE A 125 9.71 -5.21 -14.50
C PHE A 125 8.32 -5.27 -15.12
N GLN A 126 7.85 -6.48 -15.39
CA GLN A 126 6.43 -6.76 -15.56
C GLN A 126 5.82 -7.13 -14.21
N MET A 127 4.53 -6.88 -14.03
CA MET A 127 3.84 -7.04 -12.75
C MET A 127 4.08 -8.39 -12.06
N HIS A 128 3.96 -9.52 -12.77
CA HIS A 128 4.17 -10.85 -12.18
C HIS A 128 5.62 -11.05 -11.73
N ASN A 129 6.59 -10.67 -12.57
CA ASN A 129 8.02 -10.72 -12.23
C ASN A 129 8.36 -9.84 -11.04
N PHE A 130 7.69 -8.67 -10.94
CA PHE A 130 7.89 -7.75 -9.84
C PHE A 130 7.41 -8.35 -8.52
N PHE A 131 6.20 -8.90 -8.46
CA PHE A 131 5.73 -9.55 -7.23
C PHE A 131 6.57 -10.76 -6.86
N GLU A 132 6.96 -11.60 -7.83
CA GLU A 132 7.87 -12.72 -7.58
C GLU A 132 9.22 -12.22 -7.02
N PHE A 133 9.80 -11.18 -7.63
CA PHE A 133 11.04 -10.55 -7.15
C PHE A 133 10.91 -10.05 -5.72
N MET A 134 9.83 -9.32 -5.42
CA MET A 134 9.58 -8.77 -4.09
C MET A 134 9.30 -9.86 -3.05
N LEU A 135 8.75 -11.01 -3.44
CA LEU A 135 8.61 -12.17 -2.55
C LEU A 135 9.95 -12.84 -2.20
N LYS A 136 11.01 -12.69 -3.02
CA LYS A 136 12.33 -13.26 -2.70
C LYS A 136 12.99 -12.58 -1.51
N GLY A 137 12.91 -11.25 -1.41
CA GLY A 137 13.38 -10.52 -0.22
C GLY A 137 12.70 -11.01 1.07
N TYR A 138 11.42 -11.36 0.96
CA TYR A 138 10.68 -11.95 2.05
C TYR A 138 11.14 -13.37 2.37
N TYR A 139 11.08 -14.30 1.41
CA TYR A 139 11.39 -15.71 1.66
C TYR A 139 12.85 -15.96 2.05
N PHE A 140 13.80 -15.23 1.46
CA PHE A 140 15.23 -15.48 1.68
C PHE A 140 15.84 -14.60 2.77
N MET A 141 15.28 -13.41 3.03
CA MET A 141 15.89 -12.44 3.96
C MET A 141 14.96 -12.02 5.11
N GLY A 142 13.68 -12.44 5.09
CA GLY A 142 12.68 -12.07 6.09
C GLY A 142 12.33 -10.58 6.07
N LEU A 143 12.49 -9.93 4.92
CA LEU A 143 12.15 -8.51 4.73
C LEU A 143 10.69 -8.42 4.25
N PRO A 144 9.89 -7.45 4.72
CA PRO A 144 8.49 -7.32 4.32
C PRO A 144 8.35 -6.68 2.92
N THR A 145 9.21 -7.04 1.98
CA THR A 145 9.24 -6.51 0.62
C THR A 145 7.93 -6.79 -0.12
N GLN A 146 7.22 -7.87 0.22
CA GLN A 146 5.90 -8.16 -0.29
C GLN A 146 4.87 -7.06 0.03
N LEU A 147 4.97 -6.42 1.20
CA LEU A 147 4.07 -5.32 1.59
C LEU A 147 4.41 -4.00 0.87
N ILE A 148 5.66 -3.87 0.43
CA ILE A 148 6.13 -2.73 -0.37
C ILE A 148 5.74 -2.90 -1.85
N ALA A 149 5.59 -4.14 -2.30
CA ALA A 149 5.23 -4.42 -3.68
C ALA A 149 3.82 -3.90 -4.04
N LEU A 150 2.88 -4.04 -3.11
CA LEU A 150 1.48 -3.66 -3.27
C LEU A 150 1.29 -2.18 -3.63
N PRO A 151 1.89 -1.20 -2.91
CA PRO A 151 1.80 0.19 -3.30
C PRO A 151 2.55 0.47 -4.60
N LEU A 152 3.69 -0.18 -4.89
CA LEU A 152 4.47 0.06 -6.13
C LEU A 152 3.73 -0.41 -7.41
N TYR A 153 2.72 -1.27 -7.27
CA TYR A 153 1.80 -1.71 -8.32
C TYR A 153 0.35 -1.52 -7.91
N PRO A 154 -0.13 -0.27 -7.79
CA PRO A 154 -1.50 -0.01 -7.38
C PRO A 154 -2.49 -0.59 -8.40
N GLU A 155 -2.16 -0.60 -9.69
CA GLU A 155 -3.00 -1.13 -10.78
C GLU A 155 -3.37 -2.59 -10.55
N ALA A 156 -2.51 -3.39 -9.90
CA ALA A 156 -2.83 -4.78 -9.56
C ALA A 156 -3.97 -4.85 -8.54
N SER A 157 -3.88 -4.03 -7.48
CA SER A 157 -4.89 -3.91 -6.44
C SER A 157 -6.20 -3.38 -7.02
N TYR A 158 -6.14 -2.35 -7.86
CA TYR A 158 -7.31 -1.76 -8.52
C TYR A 158 -7.92 -2.66 -9.57
N TYR A 159 -7.10 -3.40 -10.32
CA TYR A 159 -7.59 -4.40 -11.26
C TYR A 159 -8.41 -5.46 -10.52
N LEU A 160 -7.84 -6.10 -9.49
CA LEU A 160 -8.56 -7.11 -8.71
C LEU A 160 -9.80 -6.51 -8.04
N GLY A 161 -9.68 -5.35 -7.40
CA GLY A 161 -10.80 -4.65 -6.80
C GLY A 161 -11.93 -4.37 -7.80
N THR A 162 -11.60 -3.90 -9.00
CA THR A 162 -12.57 -3.61 -10.07
C THR A 162 -13.20 -4.88 -10.63
N SER A 163 -12.42 -5.95 -10.82
CA SER A 163 -12.92 -7.24 -11.31
C SER A 163 -13.99 -7.84 -10.40
N TYR A 164 -13.91 -7.64 -9.09
CA TYR A 164 -14.98 -8.02 -8.16
C TYR A 164 -16.08 -6.95 -8.05
N TYR A 165 -15.70 -5.68 -7.91
CA TYR A 165 -16.65 -4.59 -7.64
C TYR A 165 -17.63 -4.37 -8.79
N GLN A 166 -17.15 -4.30 -10.03
CA GLN A 166 -17.98 -3.85 -11.14
C GLN A 166 -19.15 -4.81 -11.44
N PRO A 167 -18.94 -6.15 -11.53
CA PRO A 167 -20.06 -7.08 -11.71
C PRO A 167 -21.09 -6.99 -10.58
N ILE A 168 -20.64 -6.84 -9.32
CA ILE A 168 -21.54 -6.69 -8.16
C ILE A 168 -22.34 -5.39 -8.27
N ALA A 169 -21.65 -4.27 -8.54
CA ALA A 169 -22.27 -2.95 -8.65
C ALA A 169 -23.33 -2.91 -9.77
N GLU A 170 -23.04 -3.53 -10.91
CA GLU A 170 -23.98 -3.66 -12.03
C GLU A 170 -25.20 -4.52 -11.66
N ALA A 171 -24.98 -5.65 -10.98
CA ALA A 171 -26.05 -6.55 -10.56
C ALA A 171 -27.01 -5.91 -9.56
N VAL A 172 -26.51 -5.08 -8.64
CA VAL A 172 -27.32 -4.43 -7.60
C VAL A 172 -27.78 -3.02 -7.96
N ALA A 173 -27.43 -2.51 -9.14
CA ALA A 173 -27.80 -1.17 -9.58
C ALA A 173 -29.32 -0.97 -9.66
N GLY A 174 -29.75 0.29 -9.59
CA GLY A 174 -31.16 0.68 -9.70
C GLY A 174 -31.61 1.59 -8.55
N GLU A 175 -32.84 2.08 -8.67
CA GLU A 175 -33.48 2.96 -7.68
C GLU A 175 -34.67 2.25 -7.04
N GLY A 176 -34.90 2.53 -5.75
CA GLY A 176 -36.06 2.01 -5.03
C GLY A 176 -35.95 0.52 -4.69
N ASP A 177 -37.04 0.01 -4.09
CA ASP A 177 -37.15 -1.40 -3.70
C ASP A 177 -37.06 -2.32 -4.92
N ARG A 178 -36.15 -3.28 -4.85
CA ARG A 178 -35.85 -4.20 -5.96
C ARG A 178 -35.39 -5.57 -5.47
N THR A 179 -35.33 -6.50 -6.40
CA THR A 179 -34.89 -7.87 -6.14
C THR A 179 -33.97 -8.32 -7.26
N VAL A 180 -32.81 -8.85 -6.89
CA VAL A 180 -31.92 -9.58 -7.80
C VAL A 180 -32.25 -11.06 -7.64
N SER A 181 -32.58 -11.75 -8.72
CA SER A 181 -33.01 -13.14 -8.63
C SER A 181 -31.86 -14.07 -8.24
N TYR A 182 -32.17 -15.22 -7.64
CA TYR A 182 -31.16 -16.22 -7.29
C TYR A 182 -30.35 -16.67 -8.53
N ALA A 183 -30.99 -16.83 -9.68
CA ALA A 183 -30.31 -17.23 -10.92
C ALA A 183 -29.26 -16.20 -11.35
N GLU A 184 -29.57 -14.90 -11.26
CA GLU A 184 -28.62 -13.82 -11.58
C GLU A 184 -27.48 -13.75 -10.54
N LEU A 185 -27.77 -13.98 -9.26
CA LEU A 185 -26.73 -14.05 -8.22
C LEU A 185 -25.81 -15.26 -8.40
N TYR A 186 -26.36 -16.39 -8.84
CA TYR A 186 -25.59 -17.59 -9.13
C TYR A 186 -24.65 -17.38 -10.32
N GLU A 187 -25.15 -16.80 -11.42
CA GLU A 187 -24.33 -16.41 -12.58
C GLU A 187 -23.27 -15.36 -12.20
N LEU A 188 -23.60 -14.44 -11.29
CA LEU A 188 -22.63 -13.50 -10.74
C LEU A 188 -21.53 -14.24 -9.96
N CYS A 189 -21.87 -15.22 -9.12
CA CYS A 189 -20.87 -16.03 -8.41
C CYS A 189 -19.95 -16.79 -9.39
N GLU A 190 -20.51 -17.43 -10.43
CA GLU A 190 -19.74 -18.08 -11.52
C GLU A 190 -18.87 -17.09 -12.33
N THR A 191 -19.21 -15.81 -12.32
CA THR A 191 -18.38 -14.79 -12.99
C THR A 191 -17.22 -14.37 -12.09
N LEU A 192 -17.47 -14.28 -10.79
CA LEU A 192 -16.49 -13.81 -9.81
C LEU A 192 -15.46 -14.87 -9.46
N ASP A 193 -15.87 -16.15 -9.34
CA ASP A 193 -14.97 -17.25 -9.01
C ASP A 193 -13.96 -17.55 -10.14
N LEU A 194 -14.31 -17.25 -11.41
CA LEU A 194 -13.41 -17.33 -12.56
C LEU A 194 -12.13 -16.51 -12.36
N ILE A 195 -12.16 -15.43 -11.58
CA ILE A 195 -10.96 -14.63 -11.25
C ILE A 195 -9.89 -15.51 -10.56
N VAL A 196 -10.31 -16.53 -9.82
CA VAL A 196 -9.40 -17.45 -9.10
C VAL A 196 -9.41 -18.88 -9.67
N ASN A 197 -10.13 -19.12 -10.77
CA ASN A 197 -10.21 -20.41 -11.45
C ASN A 197 -9.69 -20.37 -12.91
N ASP A 198 -9.63 -19.20 -13.56
CA ASP A 198 -9.11 -19.03 -14.93
C ASP A 198 -7.61 -18.68 -14.94
N ASP A 199 -6.84 -19.32 -15.84
CA ASP A 199 -5.37 -19.35 -15.82
C ASP A 199 -4.74 -17.94 -15.87
N TRP A 200 -5.33 -16.98 -16.61
CA TRP A 200 -4.72 -15.66 -16.81
C TRP A 200 -4.89 -14.70 -15.63
N ASP A 201 -6.03 -14.75 -14.93
CA ASP A 201 -6.30 -13.87 -13.79
C ASP A 201 -5.88 -14.51 -12.47
N TYR A 202 -5.89 -15.84 -12.41
CA TYR A 202 -5.45 -16.61 -11.26
C TYR A 202 -4.03 -16.26 -10.82
N GLU A 203 -3.06 -16.18 -11.74
CA GLU A 203 -1.67 -15.85 -11.38
C GLU A 203 -1.59 -14.49 -10.68
N ARG A 204 -2.33 -13.49 -11.17
CA ARG A 204 -2.35 -12.13 -10.60
C ARG A 204 -2.98 -12.12 -9.23
N ALA A 205 -4.13 -12.78 -9.08
CA ALA A 205 -4.81 -12.94 -7.80
C ALA A 205 -3.91 -13.70 -6.81
N TYR A 206 -3.28 -14.79 -7.24
CA TYR A 206 -2.39 -15.60 -6.42
C TYR A 206 -1.20 -14.80 -5.89
N PHE A 207 -0.49 -14.06 -6.75
CA PHE A 207 0.62 -13.22 -6.30
C PHE A 207 0.16 -12.12 -5.34
N TYR A 208 -0.98 -11.49 -5.62
CA TYR A 208 -1.55 -10.44 -4.77
C TYR A 208 -1.92 -10.97 -3.37
N PHE A 209 -2.72 -12.04 -3.29
CA PHE A 209 -3.10 -12.64 -2.02
C PHE A 209 -1.91 -13.26 -1.29
N THR A 210 -0.91 -13.80 -2.01
CA THR A 210 0.34 -14.24 -1.38
C THR A 210 1.08 -13.07 -0.75
N CYS A 211 1.22 -11.93 -1.43
CA CYS A 211 1.88 -10.76 -0.86
C CYS A 211 1.17 -10.24 0.40
N LEU A 212 -0.16 -10.32 0.45
CA LEU A 212 -0.96 -9.90 1.60
C LEU A 212 -0.98 -10.91 2.75
N LEU A 213 -1.09 -12.19 2.45
CA LEU A 213 -1.51 -13.23 3.41
C LEU A 213 -0.44 -14.26 3.72
N THR A 214 0.77 -14.15 3.16
CA THR A 214 1.85 -15.11 3.38
C THR A 214 2.23 -15.26 4.86
N ASP A 215 2.28 -14.15 5.62
CA ASP A 215 2.58 -14.18 7.06
C ASP A 215 1.48 -14.88 7.88
N LEU A 216 0.25 -14.92 7.34
CA LEU A 216 -0.89 -15.60 7.96
C LEU A 216 -1.02 -17.06 7.49
N GLY A 217 -0.25 -17.48 6.49
CA GLY A 217 -0.39 -18.79 5.85
C GLY A 217 -1.78 -19.01 5.23
N ALA A 218 -2.44 -17.92 4.83
CA ALA A 218 -3.87 -17.92 4.46
C ALA A 218 -4.13 -17.63 2.98
N SER A 219 -3.10 -17.51 2.13
CA SER A 219 -3.25 -17.21 0.70
C SER A 219 -4.06 -18.28 -0.04
N ASP A 220 -3.68 -19.56 0.10
CA ASP A 220 -4.34 -20.66 -0.58
C ASP A 220 -5.79 -20.83 -0.10
N LEU A 221 -6.02 -20.66 1.20
CA LEU A 221 -7.34 -20.71 1.79
C LEU A 221 -8.23 -19.58 1.27
N ALA A 222 -7.70 -18.36 1.13
CA ALA A 222 -8.45 -17.23 0.59
C ALA A 222 -8.87 -17.48 -0.86
N LEU A 223 -7.94 -17.94 -1.70
CA LEU A 223 -8.23 -18.31 -3.10
C LEU A 223 -9.25 -19.44 -3.18
N GLN A 224 -9.10 -20.47 -2.35
CA GLN A 224 -10.04 -21.59 -2.29
C GLN A 224 -11.45 -21.11 -1.92
N LYS A 225 -11.58 -20.24 -0.91
CA LYS A 225 -12.89 -19.71 -0.50
C LYS A 225 -13.50 -18.80 -1.56
N LEU A 226 -12.69 -18.02 -2.28
CA LEU A 226 -13.14 -17.23 -3.46
C LEU A 226 -13.57 -18.12 -4.63
N GLY A 227 -13.07 -19.35 -4.71
CA GLY A 227 -13.48 -20.33 -5.71
C GLY A 227 -14.76 -21.11 -5.36
N TYR A 228 -15.41 -20.81 -4.23
CA TYR A 228 -16.62 -21.49 -3.74
C TYR A 228 -17.73 -20.50 -3.37
N LEU A 229 -17.89 -19.43 -4.17
CA LEU A 229 -18.90 -18.40 -3.91
C LEU A 229 -20.33 -18.93 -4.06
N GLU A 230 -20.54 -19.90 -4.95
CA GLU A 230 -21.84 -20.55 -5.17
C GLU A 230 -22.27 -21.37 -3.95
N ASP A 231 -21.32 -22.08 -3.32
CA ASP A 231 -21.59 -22.83 -2.09
C ASP A 231 -21.97 -21.88 -0.95
N TRP A 232 -21.34 -20.70 -0.89
CA TRP A 232 -21.71 -19.65 0.07
C TRP A 232 -23.11 -19.09 -0.23
N LEU A 233 -23.43 -18.81 -1.50
CA LEU A 233 -24.76 -18.35 -1.91
C LEU A 233 -25.85 -19.37 -1.54
N ALA A 234 -25.62 -20.66 -1.81
CA ALA A 234 -26.55 -21.74 -1.49
C ALA A 234 -26.76 -21.90 0.03
N PHE A 235 -25.73 -21.63 0.83
CA PHE A 235 -25.84 -21.57 2.29
C PHE A 235 -26.68 -20.37 2.76
N MET A 236 -26.46 -19.20 2.17
CA MET A 236 -27.12 -17.95 2.57
C MET A 236 -28.59 -17.89 2.14
N ASP A 237 -28.92 -18.43 0.98
CA ASP A 237 -30.27 -18.41 0.39
C ASP A 237 -30.71 -19.81 -0.06
N PRO A 238 -30.93 -20.75 0.88
CA PRO A 238 -31.30 -22.13 0.56
C PRO A 238 -32.70 -22.29 -0.04
N GLU A 239 -33.52 -21.23 0.03
CA GLU A 239 -34.85 -21.18 -0.59
C GLU A 239 -34.83 -20.52 -1.98
N GLU A 240 -33.64 -20.14 -2.48
CA GLU A 240 -33.41 -19.56 -3.80
C GLU A 240 -34.30 -18.33 -4.11
N LYS A 241 -34.51 -17.47 -3.11
CA LYS A 241 -35.38 -16.28 -3.22
C LYS A 241 -34.71 -15.09 -3.89
N GLY A 242 -33.40 -15.01 -3.85
CA GLY A 242 -32.61 -13.89 -4.31
C GLY A 242 -32.34 -12.82 -3.24
N LEU A 243 -31.72 -11.73 -3.67
CA LEU A 243 -31.31 -10.59 -2.85
C LEU A 243 -32.40 -9.53 -2.88
N PHE A 244 -32.94 -9.19 -1.72
CA PHE A 244 -33.93 -8.12 -1.56
C PHE A 244 -33.22 -6.83 -1.17
N ILE A 245 -33.47 -5.77 -1.93
CA ILE A 245 -32.92 -4.46 -1.66
C ILE A 245 -34.09 -3.52 -1.35
N THR A 246 -34.06 -2.91 -0.17
CA THR A 246 -34.99 -1.83 0.20
C THR A 246 -34.28 -0.50 0.15
N ASP A 247 -34.90 0.52 -0.42
CA ASP A 247 -34.29 1.83 -0.61
C ASP A 247 -35.29 2.95 -0.31
N ASP A 248 -35.04 3.71 0.75
CA ASP A 248 -35.88 4.85 1.14
C ASP A 248 -35.34 6.21 0.62
N GLY A 249 -34.29 6.19 -0.21
CA GLY A 249 -33.60 7.35 -0.76
C GLY A 249 -32.51 7.93 0.15
N VAL A 250 -32.39 7.44 1.38
CA VAL A 250 -31.34 7.82 2.34
C VAL A 250 -30.53 6.59 2.78
N SER A 251 -31.22 5.47 2.98
CA SER A 251 -30.65 4.20 3.39
C SER A 251 -31.07 3.08 2.44
N GLN A 252 -30.11 2.20 2.16
CA GLN A 252 -30.32 0.96 1.44
C GLN A 252 -30.01 -0.22 2.35
N THR A 253 -30.88 -1.23 2.37
CA THR A 253 -30.62 -2.50 3.06
C THR A 253 -30.72 -3.66 2.09
N TYR A 254 -29.82 -4.63 2.24
CA TYR A 254 -29.62 -5.75 1.35
C TYR A 254 -29.78 -7.02 2.16
N THR A 255 -30.82 -7.79 1.85
CA THR A 255 -31.20 -9.00 2.59
C THR A 255 -31.12 -10.22 1.68
N LEU A 256 -30.28 -11.18 2.04
CA LEU A 256 -30.12 -12.46 1.36
C LEU A 256 -30.63 -13.56 2.30
N GLY A 257 -31.61 -14.34 1.85
CA GLY A 257 -32.32 -15.29 2.71
C GLY A 257 -32.98 -14.59 3.91
N ASN A 258 -32.50 -14.88 5.12
CA ASN A 258 -32.96 -14.24 6.36
C ASN A 258 -31.91 -13.28 6.97
N THR A 259 -30.82 -13.02 6.25
CA THR A 259 -29.67 -12.25 6.77
C THR A 259 -29.59 -10.92 6.06
N GLN A 260 -29.55 -9.83 6.81
CA GLN A 260 -29.18 -8.52 6.29
C GLN A 260 -27.67 -8.50 6.07
N VAL A 261 -27.23 -8.70 4.83
CA VAL A 261 -25.81 -8.80 4.49
C VAL A 261 -25.16 -7.42 4.40
N PHE A 262 -25.90 -6.39 4.01
CA PHE A 262 -25.35 -5.04 3.89
C PHE A 262 -26.41 -3.99 4.22
N ALA A 263 -25.98 -2.91 4.85
CA ALA A 263 -26.78 -1.70 5.00
C ALA A 263 -25.90 -0.48 4.79
N HIS A 264 -26.38 0.48 4.03
CA HIS A 264 -25.70 1.72 3.69
C HIS A 264 -26.64 2.89 3.94
N THR A 265 -26.13 3.95 4.56
CA THR A 265 -26.86 5.17 4.84
C THR A 265 -26.00 6.36 4.46
N ARG A 266 -26.58 7.28 3.69
CA ARG A 266 -25.95 8.56 3.34
C ARG A 266 -26.89 9.71 3.68
N ASP A 267 -26.52 10.49 4.68
CA ASP A 267 -27.33 11.61 5.15
C ASP A 267 -26.46 12.83 5.52
N ALA A 268 -27.06 13.83 6.19
CA ALA A 268 -26.36 15.05 6.58
C ALA A 268 -25.26 14.85 7.62
N SER A 269 -25.24 13.71 8.32
CA SER A 269 -24.19 13.35 9.28
C SER A 269 -23.02 12.59 8.64
N GLY A 270 -23.14 12.23 7.36
CA GLY A 270 -22.08 11.57 6.61
C GLY A 270 -22.53 10.27 5.95
N GLU A 271 -21.56 9.41 5.71
CA GLU A 271 -21.75 8.09 5.10
C GLU A 271 -21.46 6.99 6.12
N ARG A 272 -22.36 6.00 6.20
CA ARG A 272 -22.20 4.84 7.08
C ARG A 272 -22.55 3.58 6.34
N PHE A 273 -21.81 2.50 6.58
CA PHE A 273 -22.25 1.18 6.17
C PHE A 273 -21.92 0.10 7.20
N THR A 274 -22.66 -1.00 7.10
CA THR A 274 -22.38 -2.24 7.79
C THR A 274 -22.47 -3.41 6.81
N LEU A 275 -21.56 -4.35 6.92
CA LEU A 275 -21.48 -5.59 6.15
C LEU A 275 -21.47 -6.75 7.14
N CYS A 276 -22.26 -7.79 6.88
CA CYS A 276 -22.31 -9.02 7.66
C CYS A 276 -22.31 -10.23 6.73
N LEU A 277 -21.23 -11.01 6.78
CA LEU A 277 -21.04 -12.21 5.95
C LEU A 277 -20.78 -13.41 6.86
N PRO A 278 -21.82 -14.17 7.24
CA PRO A 278 -21.65 -15.45 7.91
C PRO A 278 -21.25 -16.54 6.91
N ASP A 279 -20.58 -17.58 7.40
CA ASP A 279 -20.25 -18.77 6.63
C ASP A 279 -20.85 -20.05 7.25
N SER A 280 -20.77 -21.14 6.49
CA SER A 280 -21.27 -22.46 6.88
C SER A 280 -20.46 -23.13 8.00
N ASP A 281 -19.24 -22.65 8.25
CA ASP A 281 -18.34 -23.14 9.29
C ASP A 281 -18.60 -22.46 10.65
N GLY A 282 -19.53 -21.49 10.69
CA GLY A 282 -19.95 -20.77 11.89
C GLY A 282 -19.15 -19.48 12.16
N TYR A 283 -18.28 -19.08 11.24
CA TYR A 283 -17.64 -17.78 11.29
C TYR A 283 -18.59 -16.69 10.80
N GLU A 284 -18.41 -15.49 11.33
CA GLU A 284 -19.10 -14.29 10.86
C GLU A 284 -18.11 -13.15 10.71
N LEU A 285 -17.98 -12.62 9.50
CA LEU A 285 -17.29 -11.37 9.21
C LEU A 285 -18.27 -10.22 9.35
N THR A 286 -17.97 -9.27 10.23
CA THR A 286 -18.68 -7.99 10.30
C THR A 286 -17.71 -6.86 9.96
N ALA A 287 -18.08 -5.98 9.04
CA ALA A 287 -17.40 -4.71 8.83
C ALA A 287 -18.37 -3.56 9.08
N ALA A 288 -17.89 -2.49 9.71
CA ALA A 288 -18.64 -1.25 9.88
C ALA A 288 -17.74 -0.06 9.55
N TYR A 289 -18.33 0.94 8.92
CA TYR A 289 -17.65 2.16 8.49
C TYR A 289 -18.55 3.36 8.74
N GLU A 290 -17.94 4.45 9.18
CA GLU A 290 -18.55 5.76 9.33
C GLU A 290 -17.55 6.83 8.88
N ASN A 291 -18.02 7.77 8.07
CA ASN A 291 -17.28 8.93 7.63
C ASN A 291 -18.14 10.17 7.76
N THR A 292 -17.73 11.08 8.65
CA THR A 292 -18.43 12.34 8.95
C THR A 292 -17.85 13.53 8.17
N GLY A 293 -16.87 13.28 7.30
CA GLY A 293 -16.05 14.25 6.59
C GLY A 293 -14.75 14.57 7.32
N ALA A 294 -14.83 14.89 8.61
CA ALA A 294 -13.65 15.19 9.44
C ALA A 294 -13.09 13.95 10.15
N GLU A 295 -13.93 12.94 10.38
CA GLU A 295 -13.59 11.72 11.10
C GLU A 295 -13.93 10.50 10.24
N ILE A 296 -13.11 9.46 10.33
CA ILE A 296 -13.38 8.14 9.77
C ILE A 296 -13.23 7.10 10.88
N HIS A 297 -14.26 6.29 11.07
CA HIS A 297 -14.26 5.13 11.95
C HIS A 297 -14.51 3.88 11.13
N GLY A 298 -13.57 2.94 11.17
CA GLY A 298 -13.68 1.63 10.53
C GLY A 298 -13.50 0.53 11.56
N SER A 299 -14.31 -0.51 11.49
CA SER A 299 -14.10 -1.73 12.26
C SER A 299 -14.33 -2.96 11.41
N LEU A 300 -13.52 -3.98 11.63
CA LEU A 300 -13.66 -5.31 11.05
C LEU A 300 -13.54 -6.33 12.18
N ARG A 301 -14.47 -7.27 12.23
CA ARG A 301 -14.53 -8.31 13.24
C ARG A 301 -14.76 -9.66 12.57
N ILE A 302 -14.05 -10.67 13.03
CA ILE A 302 -14.32 -12.06 12.71
C ILE A 302 -14.71 -12.74 14.02
N THR A 303 -15.92 -13.28 14.08
CA THR A 303 -16.40 -14.03 15.24
C THR A 303 -16.61 -15.49 14.89
N LEU A 304 -16.54 -16.37 15.89
CA LEU A 304 -16.92 -17.78 15.80
C LEU A 304 -17.69 -18.13 17.07
N GLU A 305 -18.95 -18.54 16.94
CA GLU A 305 -19.85 -18.83 18.07
C GLU A 305 -19.97 -17.66 19.08
N GLY A 306 -19.90 -16.43 18.58
CA GLY A 306 -19.98 -15.20 19.38
C GLY A 306 -18.68 -14.78 20.08
N ALA A 307 -17.59 -15.54 19.94
CA ALA A 307 -16.26 -15.14 20.40
C ALA A 307 -15.52 -14.34 19.31
N GLU A 308 -14.97 -13.17 19.67
CA GLU A 308 -14.18 -12.33 18.75
C GLU A 308 -12.81 -12.97 18.50
N ARG A 309 -12.64 -13.59 17.32
CA ARG A 309 -11.40 -14.24 16.91
C ARG A 309 -10.38 -13.22 16.42
N LEU A 310 -10.82 -12.23 15.64
CA LEU A 310 -9.99 -11.13 15.15
C LEU A 310 -10.82 -9.85 15.19
N THR A 311 -10.20 -8.76 15.63
CA THR A 311 -10.75 -7.40 15.53
C THR A 311 -9.70 -6.47 14.96
N LEU A 312 -10.10 -5.60 14.04
CA LEU A 312 -9.34 -4.47 13.52
C LEU A 312 -10.20 -3.22 13.69
N ASN A 313 -9.66 -2.17 14.29
CA ASN A 313 -10.29 -0.86 14.34
C ASN A 313 -9.35 0.18 13.76
N VAL A 314 -9.90 1.10 12.98
CA VAL A 314 -9.21 2.24 12.38
C VAL A 314 -9.99 3.49 12.75
N ASP A 315 -9.33 4.39 13.45
CA ASP A 315 -9.90 5.67 13.86
C ASP A 315 -9.04 6.79 13.29
N VAL A 316 -9.64 7.68 12.50
CA VAL A 316 -8.99 8.85 11.93
C VAL A 316 -9.79 10.09 12.31
N ASP A 317 -9.10 11.13 12.76
CA ASP A 317 -9.67 12.41 13.18
C ASP A 317 -8.88 13.56 12.54
N GLY A 318 -9.55 14.69 12.34
CA GLY A 318 -8.98 15.94 11.86
C GLY A 318 -8.75 16.00 10.36
N LEU A 319 -9.46 15.18 9.56
CA LEU A 319 -9.32 15.13 8.10
C LEU A 319 -9.58 16.50 7.46
N PRO A 320 -8.81 16.88 6.43
CA PRO A 320 -9.06 18.11 5.70
C PRO A 320 -10.42 18.03 5.01
N VAL A 321 -11.35 18.91 5.40
CA VAL A 321 -12.64 19.08 4.72
C VAL A 321 -12.47 19.92 3.45
N ASP A 322 -13.43 19.84 2.53
CA ASP A 322 -13.40 20.54 1.24
C ASP A 322 -12.99 22.02 1.37
N GLY A 323 -11.96 22.40 0.63
CA GLY A 323 -11.43 23.76 0.61
C GLY A 323 -10.52 24.13 1.79
N ALA A 324 -10.26 23.22 2.74
CA ALA A 324 -9.31 23.48 3.82
C ALA A 324 -7.90 23.77 3.27
N LEU A 325 -7.27 24.82 3.80
CA LEU A 325 -5.87 25.17 3.51
C LEU A 325 -4.90 24.57 4.53
N SER A 326 -5.41 24.06 5.65
CA SER A 326 -4.60 23.39 6.65
C SER A 326 -5.46 22.42 7.45
N ALA A 327 -4.85 21.32 7.87
CA ALA A 327 -5.47 20.35 8.76
C ALA A 327 -4.42 19.76 9.70
N GLN A 328 -4.87 19.38 10.89
CA GLN A 328 -4.07 18.59 11.81
C GLN A 328 -4.98 17.51 12.37
N GLY A 329 -4.46 16.29 12.41
CA GLY A 329 -5.26 15.15 12.80
C GLY A 329 -4.42 14.00 13.34
N SER A 330 -5.11 12.90 13.60
CA SER A 330 -4.49 11.67 14.09
C SER A 330 -5.15 10.45 13.48
N ALA A 331 -4.39 9.36 13.39
CA ALA A 331 -4.91 8.07 12.97
C ALA A 331 -4.42 7.00 13.93
N THR A 332 -5.29 6.07 14.33
CA THR A 332 -4.94 4.92 15.16
C THR A 332 -5.48 3.65 14.52
N ILE A 333 -4.63 2.62 14.49
CA ILE A 333 -4.97 1.28 14.02
C ILE A 333 -4.74 0.31 15.16
N ALA A 334 -5.80 -0.37 15.59
CA ALA A 334 -5.76 -1.31 16.71
C ALA A 334 -6.19 -2.71 16.25
N PHE A 335 -5.44 -3.72 16.68
CA PHE A 335 -5.77 -5.13 16.45
C PHE A 335 -6.08 -5.83 17.78
N GLY A 336 -6.92 -6.85 17.73
CA GLY A 336 -7.34 -7.63 18.89
C GLY A 336 -8.02 -8.93 18.51
N GLY A 337 -8.61 -9.60 19.50
CA GLY A 337 -9.24 -10.90 19.35
C GLY A 337 -8.37 -12.07 19.83
N GLU A 338 -9.00 -13.23 19.93
CA GLU A 338 -8.40 -14.44 20.52
C GLU A 338 -7.31 -15.09 19.66
N CYS A 339 -7.17 -14.71 18.38
CA CYS A 339 -6.08 -15.21 17.53
C CYS A 339 -4.70 -14.74 18.01
N PHE A 340 -4.64 -13.65 18.79
CA PHE A 340 -3.40 -13.14 19.36
C PHE A 340 -3.18 -13.67 20.78
N TYR A 341 -2.01 -14.29 21.02
CA TYR A 341 -1.58 -14.61 22.39
C TYR A 341 -1.44 -13.35 23.25
N GLN A 342 -0.92 -12.28 22.63
CA GLN A 342 -0.91 -10.92 23.15
C GLN A 342 -1.22 -9.98 21.98
N PRO A 343 -2.30 -9.19 22.03
CA PRO A 343 -2.62 -8.23 20.98
C PRO A 343 -1.45 -7.26 20.76
N PRO A 344 -1.12 -6.92 19.50
CA PRO A 344 -0.09 -5.92 19.23
C PRO A 344 -0.56 -4.56 19.74
N THR A 345 0.38 -3.75 20.23
CA THR A 345 0.06 -2.38 20.65
C THR A 345 -0.46 -1.58 19.44
N PRO A 346 -1.47 -0.73 19.62
CA PRO A 346 -1.97 0.12 18.53
C PRO A 346 -0.87 0.92 17.85
N VAL A 347 -1.00 1.07 16.54
CA VAL A 347 -0.14 1.94 15.73
C VAL A 347 -0.84 3.30 15.64
N SER A 348 -0.14 4.37 16.02
CA SER A 348 -0.71 5.71 16.03
C SER A 348 0.16 6.68 15.24
N PHE A 349 -0.52 7.57 14.54
CA PHE A 349 0.06 8.63 13.74
C PHE A 349 -0.58 9.98 14.09
N THR A 350 0.19 11.04 13.96
CA THR A 350 -0.35 12.40 13.91
C THR A 350 0.16 13.07 12.65
N TYR A 351 -0.69 13.87 11.99
CA TYR A 351 -0.26 14.57 10.78
C TYR A 351 -0.56 16.06 10.85
N ARG A 352 0.22 16.82 10.08
CA ARG A 352 0.04 18.25 9.84
C ARG A 352 0.10 18.49 8.34
N TYR A 353 -0.96 19.09 7.82
CA TYR A 353 -1.11 19.40 6.41
C TYR A 353 -1.31 20.90 6.23
N SER A 354 -0.68 21.48 5.21
CA SER A 354 -0.98 22.84 4.78
C SER A 354 -0.78 23.02 3.28
N ARG A 355 -1.54 23.95 2.69
CA ARG A 355 -1.37 24.48 1.34
C ARG A 355 -1.64 25.97 1.30
N ASP A 356 -1.03 26.69 0.37
CA ASP A 356 -1.15 28.15 0.28
C ASP A 356 -2.34 28.65 -0.56
N ALA A 357 -2.97 27.78 -1.36
CA ALA A 357 -4.18 28.07 -2.12
C ALA A 357 -5.13 26.86 -2.18
N ALA A 358 -6.41 27.10 -2.49
CA ALA A 358 -7.44 26.05 -2.48
C ALA A 358 -7.51 25.22 -3.77
N ALA A 359 -6.84 25.66 -4.84
CA ALA A 359 -6.83 25.02 -6.15
C ALA A 359 -5.44 25.19 -6.78
N LEU A 360 -5.05 24.27 -7.67
CA LEU A 360 -3.76 24.31 -8.36
C LEU A 360 -3.60 25.62 -9.19
N PRO A 361 -2.38 26.18 -9.27
CA PRO A 361 -1.17 25.74 -8.58
C PRO A 361 -1.14 26.17 -7.11
N TYR A 362 -0.49 25.37 -6.26
CA TYR A 362 -0.24 25.69 -4.84
C TYR A 362 1.04 25.04 -4.33
N ALA A 363 1.64 25.64 -3.30
CA ALA A 363 2.64 24.98 -2.48
C ALA A 363 1.96 24.22 -1.34
N MET A 364 2.45 23.02 -0.99
CA MET A 364 1.93 22.22 0.11
C MET A 364 3.03 21.62 0.99
N THR A 365 2.66 21.34 2.23
CA THR A 365 3.45 20.57 3.19
C THR A 365 2.60 19.48 3.83
N LEU A 366 3.14 18.27 3.98
CA LEU A 366 2.58 17.21 4.78
C LEU A 366 3.66 16.65 5.71
N GLU A 367 3.40 16.67 7.00
CA GLU A 367 4.20 15.97 8.00
C GLU A 367 3.36 14.87 8.63
N VAL A 368 3.91 13.65 8.74
CA VAL A 368 3.26 12.52 9.41
C VAL A 368 4.23 11.94 10.43
N ASP A 369 3.90 12.10 11.71
CA ASP A 369 4.64 11.54 12.82
C ASP A 369 4.09 10.15 13.15
N TRP A 370 4.93 9.12 13.11
CA TRP A 370 4.65 7.86 13.78
C TRP A 370 5.01 7.98 15.26
N LEU A 371 4.04 7.64 16.12
CA LEU A 371 4.22 7.68 17.57
C LEU A 371 4.73 6.33 18.08
N HIS A 372 5.86 6.32 18.78
CA HIS A 372 6.39 5.08 19.31
C HIS A 372 5.46 4.52 20.40
N PRO A 373 5.02 3.25 20.33
CA PRO A 373 3.96 2.73 21.20
C PRO A 373 4.25 2.81 22.71
N GLN A 374 5.53 2.76 23.11
CA GLN A 374 5.91 2.82 24.52
C GLN A 374 6.04 4.26 25.06
N THR A 375 6.52 5.19 24.25
CA THR A 375 6.83 6.56 24.69
C THR A 375 5.70 7.53 24.36
N GLN A 376 4.86 7.19 23.38
CA GLN A 376 3.78 8.00 22.82
C GLN A 376 4.30 9.36 22.30
N LYS A 377 5.55 9.38 21.83
CA LYS A 377 6.21 10.54 21.23
C LYS A 377 6.49 10.28 19.74
N PRO A 378 6.56 11.34 18.92
CA PRO A 378 7.08 11.24 17.55
C PRO A 378 8.45 10.57 17.57
N ALA A 379 8.59 9.48 16.82
CA ALA A 379 9.85 8.75 16.69
C ALA A 379 10.35 8.76 15.25
N LEU A 380 9.44 8.75 14.29
CA LEU A 380 9.72 8.96 12.88
C LEU A 380 8.76 10.02 12.35
N THR A 381 9.25 10.94 11.52
CA THR A 381 8.44 11.92 10.80
C THR A 381 8.70 11.79 9.32
N LEU A 382 7.65 11.50 8.56
CA LEU A 382 7.67 11.69 7.12
C LEU A 382 7.36 13.15 6.83
N ALA A 383 8.29 13.88 6.21
CA ALA A 383 8.13 15.28 5.84
C ALA A 383 8.13 15.40 4.31
N TYR A 384 7.02 15.89 3.76
CA TYR A 384 6.82 16.13 2.35
C TYR A 384 6.54 17.61 2.12
N GLN A 385 7.22 18.19 1.15
CA GLN A 385 6.95 19.53 0.66
C GLN A 385 6.92 19.48 -0.86
N ALA A 386 5.97 20.19 -1.46
CA ALA A 386 5.90 20.26 -2.91
C ALA A 386 5.28 21.55 -3.43
N ASP A 387 5.74 21.97 -4.60
CA ASP A 387 5.03 22.89 -5.48
C ASP A 387 4.22 22.07 -6.48
N MET A 388 2.90 22.25 -6.46
CA MET A 388 1.93 21.47 -7.21
C MET A 388 1.39 22.29 -8.38
N GLU A 389 1.35 21.69 -9.58
CA GLU A 389 0.74 22.31 -10.75
C GLU A 389 0.00 21.30 -11.63
N GLN A 390 -0.89 21.82 -12.47
CA GLN A 390 -1.60 21.03 -13.46
C GLN A 390 -0.97 21.19 -14.84
N LEU A 391 -0.75 20.07 -15.52
CA LEU A 391 -0.17 19.99 -16.85
C LEU A 391 -1.11 19.27 -17.83
N PRO A 392 -1.00 19.57 -19.13
CA PRO A 392 -1.78 18.87 -20.15
C PRO A 392 -1.38 17.39 -20.25
N ALA A 393 -2.31 16.54 -20.66
CA ALA A 393 -2.10 15.11 -20.92
C ALA A 393 -0.87 14.82 -21.81
N SER A 394 -0.54 15.73 -22.73
CA SER A 394 0.59 15.61 -23.65
C SER A 394 1.97 15.63 -22.96
N THR A 395 2.06 16.03 -21.69
CA THR A 395 3.29 15.94 -20.89
C THR A 395 3.69 14.47 -20.68
N MET A 396 2.69 13.60 -20.53
CA MET A 396 2.87 12.17 -20.36
C MET A 396 3.05 11.50 -21.74
N VAL A 397 4.31 11.33 -22.18
CA VAL A 397 4.66 10.70 -23.47
C VAL A 397 5.13 9.27 -23.30
N GLU A 398 4.61 8.31 -24.08
CA GLU A 398 5.19 6.96 -24.09
C GLU A 398 6.67 7.04 -24.48
N ARG A 399 7.54 6.57 -23.60
CA ARG A 399 8.98 6.59 -23.82
C ARG A 399 9.44 5.22 -24.28
N VAL A 400 10.23 5.21 -25.35
CA VAL A 400 11.00 4.02 -25.73
C VAL A 400 12.34 4.12 -25.02
N TYR A 401 12.61 3.13 -24.17
CA TYR A 401 13.90 3.01 -23.51
C TYR A 401 14.80 2.09 -24.34
N ASP A 402 16.01 2.54 -24.65
CA ASP A 402 17.06 1.71 -25.26
C ASP A 402 17.64 0.74 -24.20
N ASN A 403 18.22 -0.38 -24.65
CA ASN A 403 18.85 -1.38 -23.78
C ASN A 403 17.94 -1.87 -22.64
N GLN A 404 16.72 -2.29 -23.00
CA GLN A 404 15.76 -2.83 -22.04
C GLN A 404 16.25 -4.19 -21.56
N ASN A 405 16.66 -4.22 -20.30
CA ASN A 405 17.11 -5.43 -19.65
C ASN A 405 15.96 -6.01 -18.87
N ASP A 406 15.44 -7.11 -19.38
CA ASP A 406 14.21 -7.73 -18.91
C ASP A 406 14.47 -8.68 -17.74
N PHE A 407 13.94 -8.35 -16.58
CA PHE A 407 14.06 -9.15 -15.36
C PHE A 407 13.05 -10.32 -15.33
N PHE A 408 12.89 -11.08 -16.42
CA PHE A 408 11.97 -12.22 -16.50
C PHE A 408 12.43 -13.45 -15.72
N HIS A 409 13.74 -13.68 -15.60
CA HIS A 409 14.27 -14.93 -15.07
C HIS A 409 15.42 -14.68 -14.11
N LEU A 410 15.06 -14.49 -12.84
CA LEU A 410 15.95 -14.42 -11.68
C LEU A 410 16.57 -15.81 -11.35
N ASN A 411 17.12 -16.50 -12.35
CA ASN A 411 17.94 -17.68 -12.13
C ASN A 411 19.34 -17.27 -11.67
N GLU A 412 20.09 -18.20 -11.08
CA GLU A 412 21.40 -17.89 -10.49
C GLU A 412 22.39 -17.30 -11.50
N SER A 413 22.41 -17.81 -12.74
CA SER A 413 23.30 -17.29 -13.78
C SER A 413 22.99 -15.85 -14.17
N PHE A 414 21.71 -15.49 -14.25
CA PHE A 414 21.26 -14.13 -14.56
C PHE A 414 21.59 -13.18 -13.42
N MET A 415 21.32 -13.59 -12.18
CA MET A 415 21.67 -12.79 -11.00
C MET A 415 23.18 -12.54 -10.90
N GLU A 416 24.00 -13.54 -11.23
CA GLU A 416 25.46 -13.40 -11.22
C GLU A 416 25.96 -12.45 -12.32
N GLU A 417 25.38 -12.50 -13.52
CA GLU A 417 25.67 -11.55 -14.60
C GLU A 417 25.35 -10.10 -14.17
N TYR A 418 24.17 -9.89 -13.57
CA TYR A 418 23.76 -8.56 -13.10
C TYR A 418 24.62 -8.05 -11.94
N LYS A 419 25.01 -8.93 -11.01
CA LYS A 419 25.97 -8.59 -9.95
C LYS A 419 27.28 -8.13 -10.59
N GLN A 420 27.84 -8.87 -11.54
CA GLN A 420 29.09 -8.48 -12.20
C GLN A 420 28.96 -7.17 -12.99
N LEU A 421 27.80 -6.95 -13.62
CA LEU A 421 27.56 -5.79 -14.48
C LEU A 421 27.32 -4.49 -13.69
N TYR A 422 26.52 -4.54 -12.64
CA TYR A 422 25.99 -3.36 -11.94
C TYR A 422 26.51 -3.18 -10.51
N LEU A 423 26.94 -4.23 -9.79
CA LEU A 423 27.39 -4.08 -8.41
C LEU A 423 28.54 -3.06 -8.26
N PRO A 424 29.57 -3.01 -9.14
CA PRO A 424 30.64 -2.03 -9.00
C PRO A 424 30.14 -0.58 -9.13
N THR A 425 29.24 -0.31 -10.07
CA THR A 425 28.70 1.05 -10.28
C THR A 425 27.71 1.43 -9.19
N LEU A 426 26.83 0.52 -8.77
CA LEU A 426 25.94 0.73 -7.62
C LEU A 426 26.73 1.00 -6.33
N ALA A 427 27.77 0.21 -6.06
CA ALA A 427 28.62 0.40 -4.89
C ALA A 427 29.34 1.76 -4.92
N LEU A 428 29.90 2.15 -6.07
CA LEU A 428 30.53 3.46 -6.25
C LEU A 428 29.55 4.62 -6.05
N SER A 429 28.34 4.51 -6.58
CA SER A 429 27.30 5.54 -6.41
C SER A 429 26.83 5.66 -4.95
N ALA A 430 26.94 4.59 -4.15
CA ALA A 430 26.62 4.61 -2.73
C ALA A 430 27.74 5.19 -1.85
N VAL A 431 28.98 5.32 -2.34
CA VAL A 431 30.14 5.79 -1.54
C VAL A 431 29.88 7.12 -0.81
N PRO A 432 29.34 8.18 -1.45
CA PRO A 432 29.12 9.44 -0.75
C PRO A 432 28.18 9.29 0.45
N ILE A 433 27.17 8.43 0.34
CA ILE A 433 26.21 8.13 1.41
C ILE A 433 26.93 7.39 2.55
N LEU A 434 27.70 6.35 2.22
CA LEU A 434 28.47 5.57 3.19
C LEU A 434 29.49 6.43 3.96
N MET A 435 30.10 7.42 3.31
CA MET A 435 31.06 8.33 3.93
C MET A 435 30.43 9.30 4.94
N GLU A 436 29.13 9.54 4.85
CA GLU A 436 28.39 10.42 5.76
C GLU A 436 27.70 9.67 6.91
N MET A 437 27.73 8.33 6.89
CA MET A 437 27.16 7.48 7.94
C MET A 437 28.00 7.54 9.22
N PRO A 438 27.41 7.86 10.38
CA PRO A 438 28.06 7.70 11.67
C PRO A 438 28.39 6.23 11.96
N ALA A 439 29.37 6.00 12.87
CA ALA A 439 29.82 4.66 13.21
C ALA A 439 28.71 3.77 13.79
N GLY A 440 27.77 4.33 14.59
CA GLY A 440 26.62 3.60 15.10
C GLY A 440 25.68 3.14 14.00
N VAL A 441 25.40 3.98 12.99
CA VAL A 441 24.61 3.60 11.81
C VAL A 441 25.27 2.46 11.05
N ILE A 442 26.59 2.52 10.83
CA ILE A 442 27.33 1.45 10.17
C ILE A 442 27.24 0.15 10.98
N SER A 443 27.46 0.24 12.30
CA SER A 443 27.37 -0.92 13.21
C SER A 443 25.99 -1.56 13.14
N ASP A 444 24.95 -0.76 13.16
CA ASP A 444 23.55 -1.19 13.09
C ASP A 444 23.23 -1.86 11.75
N ILE A 445 23.62 -1.24 10.63
CA ILE A 445 23.44 -1.82 9.28
C ILE A 445 24.20 -3.15 9.16
N MET A 446 25.46 -3.21 9.59
CA MET A 446 26.24 -4.45 9.56
C MET A 446 25.63 -5.54 10.42
N GLY A 447 25.12 -5.18 11.60
CA GLY A 447 24.36 -6.07 12.46
C GLY A 447 23.14 -6.65 11.73
N PHE A 448 22.35 -5.81 11.07
CA PHE A 448 21.21 -6.22 10.26
C PHE A 448 21.60 -7.13 9.08
N LEU A 449 22.65 -6.78 8.32
CA LEU A 449 23.11 -7.58 7.17
C LEU A 449 23.62 -8.97 7.58
N TYR A 450 24.29 -9.06 8.74
CA TYR A 450 24.71 -10.34 9.32
C TYR A 450 23.51 -11.16 9.78
N GLU A 451 22.60 -10.52 10.51
CA GLU A 451 21.39 -11.12 11.04
C GLU A 451 20.45 -11.68 9.96
N THR A 452 20.33 -10.98 8.83
CA THR A 452 19.48 -11.36 7.69
C THR A 452 20.13 -12.36 6.74
N GLY A 453 21.40 -12.71 6.96
CA GLY A 453 22.15 -13.59 6.07
C GLY A 453 22.49 -12.97 4.72
N PHE A 454 22.30 -11.65 4.56
CA PHE A 454 22.56 -10.94 3.30
C PHE A 454 24.01 -11.07 2.85
N LEU A 455 24.95 -10.98 3.81
CA LEU A 455 26.38 -11.13 3.54
C LEU A 455 26.73 -12.52 3.03
N ALA A 456 26.17 -13.57 3.64
CA ALA A 456 26.33 -14.95 3.20
C ALA A 456 25.72 -15.17 1.80
N PHE A 457 24.56 -14.59 1.52
CA PHE A 457 23.94 -14.62 0.19
C PHE A 457 24.81 -13.93 -0.88
N LEU A 458 25.54 -12.87 -0.52
CA LEU A 458 26.49 -12.21 -1.41
C LEU A 458 27.85 -12.92 -1.51
N GLY A 459 28.07 -14.00 -0.76
CA GLY A 459 29.38 -14.69 -0.71
C GLY A 459 30.47 -13.87 -0.02
N ILE A 460 30.08 -12.93 0.85
CA ILE A 460 30.97 -12.09 1.65
C ILE A 460 30.94 -12.65 3.08
N GLU A 461 31.75 -13.68 3.33
CA GLU A 461 31.95 -14.25 4.68
C GLU A 461 33.23 -13.74 5.34
#